data_AF-A0A8S2RSG9-F1
#
_entry.id   AF-A0A8S2RSG9-F1
#
_cell.length_a   1.000
_cell.length_b   1.000
_cell.length_c   1.000
_cell.angle_alpha   90.00
_cell.angle_beta   90.00
_cell.angle_gamma   90.00
#
_symmetry.space_group_name_H-M   'P 1'
#
loop_
_entity.id
_entity.type
_entity.pdbx_description
1 polymer ?
#
loop_
_entity_poly.entity_id
_entity_poly.type
_entity_poly.pdbx_seq_one_letter_code
_entity_poly.pdbx_strand_id
1 'polypeptide(L)'
;MAYHHQHDCLILSALGCGAFKNPPTHVASIFISVIQQYAGYFKTIHFAIVDDHNTGNQHNPDGNYLPFKRILDGFRVNATTHELGIGMASGPFKITGKDQENMITDD
;
A
#
# COMPACT_ATOMS: atom_id res chain seq x y z
N MET A 1 -2.26 2.06 11.92
CA MET A 1 -2.00 1.21 13.11
C MET A 1 -0.53 0.84 13.23
N ALA A 2 0.05 0.02 12.34
CA ALA A 2 1.44 -0.47 12.52
C ALA A 2 2.48 0.66 12.71
N TYR A 3 2.42 1.71 11.90
CA TYR A 3 3.28 2.89 12.05
C TYR A 3 3.09 3.62 13.39
N HIS A 4 1.83 3.79 13.85
CA HIS A 4 1.54 4.45 15.14
C HIS A 4 2.05 3.65 16.34
N HIS A 5 2.21 2.34 16.20
CA HIS A 5 2.84 1.47 17.18
C HIS A 5 4.36 1.32 16.96
N GLN A 6 4.96 2.20 16.17
CA GLN A 6 6.41 2.27 15.93
C GLN A 6 7.01 0.98 15.33
N HIS A 7 6.22 0.21 14.58
CA HIS A 7 6.77 -0.87 13.76
C HIS A 7 7.41 -0.28 12.50
N ASP A 8 8.65 -0.70 12.21
CA ASP A 8 9.40 -0.27 11.03
C ASP A 8 9.43 -1.34 9.93
N CYS A 9 8.94 -2.55 10.21
CA CYS A 9 8.87 -3.66 9.25
C CYS A 9 7.47 -4.30 9.29
N LEU A 10 7.00 -4.77 8.13
CA LEU A 10 5.71 -5.48 8.02
C LEU A 10 5.91 -6.88 7.47
N ILE A 11 5.18 -7.84 8.03
CA ILE A 11 4.96 -9.16 7.42
C ILE A 11 3.48 -9.26 7.09
N LEU A 12 3.16 -9.38 5.81
CA LEU A 12 1.81 -9.43 5.26
C LEU A 12 1.59 -10.76 4.53
N SER A 13 0.35 -11.00 4.07
CA SER A 13 0.00 -12.17 3.26
C SER A 13 -0.85 -11.77 2.04
N ALA A 14 -1.29 -12.75 1.26
CA ALA A 14 -2.14 -12.56 0.09
C ALA A 14 -3.59 -12.22 0.49
N LEU A 15 -3.82 -10.97 0.90
CA LEU A 15 -5.04 -10.51 1.55
C LEU A 15 -6.31 -10.87 0.74
N GLY A 16 -7.13 -11.75 1.30
CA GLY A 16 -8.40 -12.18 0.70
C GLY A 16 -8.30 -13.07 -0.55
N CYS A 17 -7.10 -13.52 -0.94
CA CYS A 17 -6.89 -14.32 -2.15
C CYS A 17 -7.14 -15.83 -1.95
N GLY A 18 -7.69 -16.23 -0.81
CA GLY A 18 -8.10 -17.61 -0.49
C GLY A 18 -9.62 -17.74 -0.47
N ALA A 19 -10.21 -18.00 0.71
CA ALA A 19 -11.65 -18.19 0.87
C ALA A 19 -12.53 -17.05 0.31
N PHE A 20 -12.05 -15.82 0.33
CA PHE A 20 -12.77 -14.64 -0.20
C PHE A 20 -12.61 -14.42 -1.70
N LYS A 21 -11.80 -15.27 -2.37
CA LYS A 21 -11.68 -15.36 -3.83
C LYS A 21 -11.27 -14.05 -4.53
N ASN A 22 -10.53 -13.17 -3.85
CA ASN A 22 -9.96 -12.01 -4.53
C ASN A 22 -8.91 -12.46 -5.55
N PRO A 23 -8.88 -11.88 -6.77
CA PRO A 23 -7.86 -12.22 -7.76
C PRO A 23 -6.46 -11.79 -7.28
N PRO A 24 -5.49 -12.72 -7.13
CA PRO A 24 -4.20 -12.43 -6.50
C PRO A 24 -3.39 -11.36 -7.26
N THR A 25 -3.40 -11.39 -8.59
CA THR A 25 -2.75 -10.36 -9.42
C THR A 25 -3.29 -8.97 -9.15
N HIS A 26 -4.60 -8.82 -8.95
CA HIS A 26 -5.22 -7.52 -8.68
C HIS A 26 -4.82 -7.03 -7.29
N VAL A 27 -4.89 -7.89 -6.27
CA VAL A 27 -4.52 -7.52 -4.89
C VAL A 27 -3.04 -7.12 -4.80
N ALA A 28 -2.14 -7.86 -5.46
CA ALA A 28 -0.72 -7.52 -5.52
C ALA A 28 -0.49 -6.13 -6.17
N SER A 29 -1.22 -5.79 -7.23
CA SER A 29 -1.16 -4.47 -7.86
C SER A 29 -1.67 -3.36 -6.94
N ILE A 30 -2.73 -3.60 -6.15
CA ILE A 30 -3.19 -2.63 -5.14
C ILE A 30 -2.09 -2.36 -4.11
N PHE A 31 -1.38 -3.41 -3.67
CA PHE A 31 -0.26 -3.23 -2.74
C PHE A 31 0.84 -2.32 -3.28
N ILE A 32 1.11 -2.30 -4.60
CA ILE A 32 2.05 -1.32 -5.19
C ILE A 32 1.62 0.11 -4.86
N SER A 33 0.35 0.46 -5.12
CA SER A 33 -0.17 1.80 -4.86
C SER A 33 -0.13 2.17 -3.38
N VAL A 34 -0.45 1.22 -2.49
CA VAL A 34 -0.39 1.45 -1.04
C VAL A 34 1.07 1.61 -0.58
N ILE A 35 1.98 0.76 -1.03
CA ILE A 35 3.41 0.87 -0.69
C ILE A 35 3.96 2.22 -1.13
N GLN A 36 3.58 2.69 -2.33
CA GLN A 36 3.97 4.02 -2.82
C GLN A 36 3.37 5.15 -1.97
N GLN A 37 2.09 5.05 -1.60
CA GLN A 37 1.43 6.04 -0.74
C GLN A 37 2.10 6.16 0.63
N TYR A 38 2.66 5.07 1.15
CA TYR A 38 3.34 4.99 2.43
C TYR A 38 4.87 4.91 2.29
N ALA A 39 5.43 5.40 1.18
CA ALA A 39 6.87 5.37 0.96
C ALA A 39 7.62 6.07 2.12
N GLY A 40 8.62 5.39 2.67
CA GLY A 40 9.41 5.88 3.81
C GLY A 40 8.84 5.57 5.20
N TYR A 41 7.63 5.01 5.30
CA TYR A 41 7.02 4.67 6.60
C TYR A 41 7.59 3.38 7.21
N PHE A 42 7.96 2.42 6.36
CA PHE A 42 8.51 1.12 6.76
C PHE A 42 9.81 0.88 5.99
N LYS A 43 10.82 0.34 6.68
CA LYS A 43 12.10 -0.07 6.11
C LYS A 43 11.95 -1.26 5.17
N THR A 44 11.14 -2.25 5.57
CA THR A 44 10.90 -3.47 4.78
C THR A 44 9.46 -3.95 4.90
N ILE A 45 8.97 -4.55 3.82
CA ILE A 45 7.66 -5.22 3.78
C ILE A 45 7.89 -6.58 3.15
N HIS A 46 7.55 -7.65 3.87
CA HIS A 46 7.65 -9.02 3.40
C HIS A 46 6.25 -9.61 3.23
N PHE A 47 6.03 -10.34 2.14
CA PHE A 47 4.80 -11.10 1.92
C PHE A 47 5.06 -12.59 2.17
N ALA A 48 4.62 -13.08 3.32
CA ALA A 48 4.65 -14.50 3.67
C ALA A 48 3.41 -15.18 3.10
N ILE A 49 3.57 -15.84 1.94
CA ILE A 49 2.49 -16.45 1.19
C ILE A 49 2.74 -17.96 1.11
N VAL A 50 1.74 -18.73 1.53
CA VAL A 50 1.71 -20.18 1.43
C VAL A 50 0.54 -20.54 0.54
N ASP A 51 0.81 -21.31 -0.50
CA ASP A 51 -0.24 -21.88 -1.34
C ASP A 51 -0.78 -23.14 -0.67
N ASP A 52 -2.07 -23.13 -0.33
CA ASP A 52 -2.77 -24.21 0.37
C ASP A 52 -3.95 -24.75 -0.48
N HIS A 53 -4.90 -25.46 0.16
CA HIS A 53 -6.08 -25.99 -0.50
C HIS A 53 -7.03 -24.94 -1.14
N ASN A 54 -6.83 -23.64 -0.87
CA ASN A 54 -7.58 -22.56 -1.51
C ASN A 54 -6.94 -22.04 -2.80
N THR A 55 -5.82 -22.64 -3.24
CA THR A 55 -5.09 -22.26 -4.46
C THR A 55 -5.34 -23.19 -5.64
N GLY A 56 -4.98 -22.75 -6.85
CA GLY A 56 -5.20 -23.53 -8.07
C GLY A 56 -6.66 -23.57 -8.54
N ASN A 57 -7.52 -22.70 -8.00
CA ASN A 57 -8.91 -22.57 -8.39
C ASN A 57 -9.06 -21.61 -9.58
N GLN A 58 -10.26 -21.54 -10.18
CA GLN A 58 -10.56 -20.67 -11.31
C GLN A 58 -10.15 -19.19 -11.08
N HIS A 59 -10.23 -18.69 -9.85
CA HIS A 59 -9.88 -17.31 -9.51
C HIS A 59 -8.39 -17.07 -9.24
N ASN A 60 -7.61 -18.14 -9.01
CA ASN A 60 -6.18 -18.10 -8.70
C ASN A 60 -5.43 -19.33 -9.27
N PRO A 61 -5.47 -19.54 -10.61
CA PRO A 61 -4.94 -20.75 -11.23
C PRO A 61 -3.42 -20.93 -11.03
N ASP A 62 -2.69 -19.83 -10.90
CA ASP A 62 -1.24 -19.79 -10.62
C ASP A 62 -0.91 -19.81 -9.11
N GLY A 63 -1.90 -20.04 -8.25
CA GLY A 63 -1.80 -19.84 -6.82
C GLY A 63 -1.69 -18.37 -6.41
N ASN A 64 -1.32 -18.13 -5.16
CA ASN A 64 -1.17 -16.79 -4.59
C ASN A 64 0.29 -16.33 -4.59
N TYR A 65 1.23 -17.26 -4.37
CA TYR A 65 2.65 -16.92 -4.31
C TYR A 65 3.18 -16.34 -5.62
N LEU A 66 2.89 -16.99 -6.75
CA LEU A 66 3.50 -16.62 -8.03
C LEU A 66 3.07 -15.22 -8.53
N PRO A 67 1.78 -14.82 -8.49
CA PRO A 67 1.37 -13.46 -8.84
C PRO A 67 2.01 -12.38 -7.94
N PHE A 68 2.04 -12.60 -6.63
CA PHE A 68 2.66 -11.65 -5.70
C PHE A 68 4.16 -11.54 -5.93
N LYS A 69 4.86 -12.66 -6.14
CA LYS A 69 6.29 -12.66 -6.47
C LYS A 69 6.56 -11.85 -7.74
N ARG A 70 5.81 -12.10 -8.82
CA ARG A 70 6.00 -11.40 -10.10
C ARG A 70 5.88 -9.88 -9.97
N ILE A 71 5.02 -9.38 -9.09
CA ILE A 71 4.69 -7.95 -8.97
C ILE A 71 5.53 -7.25 -7.90
N LEU A 72 5.75 -7.90 -6.75
CA LEU A 72 6.29 -7.25 -5.55
C LEU A 72 7.73 -7.68 -5.23
N ASP A 73 8.22 -8.80 -5.77
CA ASP A 73 9.57 -9.25 -5.46
C ASP A 73 10.60 -8.24 -6.01
N GLY A 74 11.52 -7.82 -5.15
CA GLY A 74 12.47 -6.76 -5.50
C GLY A 74 11.87 -5.36 -5.66
N PHE A 75 10.55 -5.16 -5.49
CA PHE A 75 9.95 -3.82 -5.60
C PHE A 75 10.53 -2.88 -4.53
N ARG A 76 10.88 -1.66 -4.93
CA ARG A 76 11.45 -0.63 -4.07
C ARG A 76 10.76 0.70 -4.36
N VAL A 77 10.59 1.49 -3.31
CA VAL A 77 10.13 2.87 -3.40
C VAL A 77 11.00 3.74 -2.52
N ASN A 78 11.36 4.91 -3.02
CA ASN A 78 12.09 5.91 -2.24
C ASN A 78 11.07 6.84 -1.57
N ALA A 79 11.37 7.27 -0.35
CA ALA A 79 10.60 8.34 0.27
C ALA A 79 10.67 9.58 -0.63
N THR A 80 9.55 10.26 -0.85
CA THR A 80 9.55 11.52 -1.57
C THR A 80 10.20 12.58 -0.69
N THR A 81 11.53 12.71 -0.78
CA THR A 81 12.24 13.91 -0.33
C THR A 81 11.92 15.04 -1.30
N HIS A 82 10.77 15.67 -1.12
CA HIS A 82 10.71 17.10 -1.38
C HIS A 82 10.82 17.79 -0.04
N GLU A 83 11.68 18.80 0.03
CA GLU A 83 11.78 19.76 1.13
C GLU A 83 10.40 20.38 1.39
N LEU A 84 9.56 19.65 2.13
CA LEU A 84 8.32 20.16 2.67
C LEU A 84 8.73 20.97 3.89
N GLY A 85 8.58 22.29 3.78
CA GLY A 85 8.79 23.21 4.88
C GLY A 85 8.14 22.70 6.17
N ILE A 86 8.80 23.00 7.29
CA ILE A 86 8.40 22.64 8.65
C ILE A 86 6.88 22.80 8.80
N GLY A 87 6.12 21.70 8.80
CA GLY A 87 4.67 21.70 9.00
C GLY A 87 3.80 20.92 8.02
N MET A 88 4.30 20.43 6.88
CA MET A 88 3.48 19.62 5.95
C MET A 88 3.79 18.13 6.07
N ALA A 89 2.83 17.36 6.57
CA ALA A 89 2.97 15.93 6.81
C ALA A 89 3.23 15.14 5.52
N SER A 90 4.35 14.44 5.44
CA SER A 90 4.57 13.38 4.46
C SER A 90 3.83 12.13 4.92
N GLY A 91 2.58 11.95 4.49
CA GLY A 91 1.78 10.81 4.91
C GLY A 91 0.56 10.48 4.07
N PRO A 92 -0.10 9.34 4.37
CA PRO A 92 -1.24 8.83 3.61
C PRO A 92 -2.45 9.78 3.62
N PHE A 93 -2.47 10.75 4.54
CA PHE A 93 -3.42 11.86 4.56
C PHE A 93 -2.90 13.00 3.68
N LYS A 94 -3.02 12.85 2.35
CA LYS A 94 -3.08 14.01 1.47
C LYS A 94 -4.43 14.70 1.67
N ILE A 95 -4.54 15.55 2.68
CA ILE A 95 -5.51 16.65 2.62
C ILE A 95 -4.72 17.86 2.14
N THR A 96 -4.79 18.15 0.84
CA THR A 96 -4.44 19.48 0.35
C THR A 96 -5.49 20.42 0.94
N GLY A 97 -5.12 21.20 1.95
CA GLY A 97 -6.01 22.20 2.52
C GLY A 97 -6.55 23.09 1.40
N LYS A 98 -7.88 23.09 1.23
CA LYS A 98 -8.57 24.31 0.81
C LYS A 98 -8.81 25.08 2.11
N ASP A 99 -7.88 25.93 2.49
CA ASP A 99 -8.15 26.96 3.49
C ASP A 99 -8.57 28.24 2.76
N GLN A 100 -9.63 28.83 3.31
CA GLN A 100 -10.53 29.83 2.74
C GLN A 100 -9.91 31.23 2.71
N GLU A 101 -10.31 32.07 1.75
CA GLU A 101 -10.44 33.51 2.03
C GLU A 101 -11.58 34.16 1.22
N ASN A 102 -12.37 34.95 1.95
CA ASN A 102 -13.57 35.65 1.52
C ASN A 102 -13.26 36.76 0.49
N MET A 103 -14.11 36.90 -0.53
CA MET A 103 -14.40 38.21 -1.12
C MET A 103 -15.73 38.70 -0.53
N ILE A 104 -15.63 39.65 0.41
CA ILE A 104 -16.74 40.50 0.85
C ILE A 104 -16.84 41.67 -0.13
N THR A 105 -18.11 41.96 -0.51
CA THR A 105 -18.72 43.18 -1.10
C THR A 105 -18.29 43.67 -2.47
N ASP A 106 -19.30 43.81 -3.35
CA ASP A 106 -19.59 45.04 -4.09
C ASP A 106 -21.11 45.27 -4.06
N ASP A 107 -21.51 46.54 -4.05
CA ASP A 107 -22.81 47.16 -3.71
C ASP A 107 -24.10 46.55 -4.30
#